data_AF-A0A4Q3T0J7-F1
#
_entry.id   AF-A0A4Q3T0J7-F1
#
_cell.length_a   1.000
_cell.length_b   1.000
_cell.length_c   1.000
_cell.angle_alpha   90.00
_cell.angle_beta   90.00
_cell.angle_gamma   90.00
#
_symmetry.space_group_name_H-M   'P 1'
#
loop_
_entity.id
_entity.type
_entity.pdbx_description
1 polymer ?
#
loop_
_entity_poly.entity_id
_entity_poly.type
_entity_poly.pdbx_seq_one_letter_code
_entity_poly.pdbx_strand_id
1 'polypeptide(L)'
;MPTVTVQADRNKYLVPFILVTSLFFLWAFLHNINPILIPHLKKACRLTDTQSSFIDSAVYLGYCLVALPAGWFMHKFGYKNGILIGLILYGIGTIMFVPAASSRSYTFFLIALFIIASGATFLETVANPYITKLGPKETSEQRLNFAQSFNGVGAVIAPLIGSMVILSGVEHTPEQLQAMSPETLNAYLDHEAGTVKLPYMIIAAVVLVVTIGFFVTKLPEISEADAEGGHTGGFSFTVLRHSHVRWAVIALFFYMGVQAGIGSFIVRFSKYVAGIPEKEAGVLWGIIAMGGFMVGRFAGTYLMKFLKPARLLAIYAVICMVLVIIAMATSGRIAVYSIMAVPFFYSIMFPTIFALGIKGLGEESKIASSLLVMAIVGGGVFPLIMGYISDKSGSIQTAYIVPMLCLFVVLYFALKGHKIRPVTSKN
;
A
#
# COMPACT_ATOMS: atom_id res chain seq x y z
N MET A 1 -40.78 19.57 -7.85
CA MET A 1 -40.45 18.18 -7.48
C MET A 1 -39.40 17.61 -8.44
N PRO A 2 -38.12 17.53 -8.06
CA PRO A 2 -37.07 16.90 -8.86
C PRO A 2 -36.41 15.72 -8.10
N THR A 3 -37.20 14.78 -7.59
CA THR A 3 -36.70 13.65 -6.78
C THR A 3 -36.58 12.33 -7.54
N VAL A 4 -37.14 12.24 -8.76
CA VAL A 4 -37.23 10.95 -9.49
C VAL A 4 -36.02 10.67 -10.40
N THR A 5 -35.33 11.70 -10.93
CA THR A 5 -34.20 11.51 -11.86
C THR A 5 -32.86 11.17 -11.19
N VAL A 6 -32.65 11.55 -9.92
CA VAL A 6 -31.39 11.28 -9.20
C VAL A 6 -31.26 9.80 -8.78
N GLN A 7 -32.39 9.09 -8.64
CA GLN A 7 -32.40 7.73 -8.11
C GLN A 7 -32.02 6.67 -9.16
N ALA A 8 -32.28 6.93 -10.45
CA ALA A 8 -31.98 6.01 -11.54
C ALA A 8 -30.47 5.91 -11.85
N ASP A 9 -29.68 6.98 -11.67
CA ASP A 9 -28.23 6.96 -11.90
C ASP A 9 -27.42 6.49 -10.67
N ARG A 10 -27.98 6.56 -9.45
CA ARG A 10 -27.30 6.08 -8.22
C ARG A 10 -26.98 4.58 -8.27
N ASN A 11 -27.90 3.77 -8.83
CA ASN A 11 -27.72 2.32 -8.94
C ASN A 11 -26.66 1.92 -9.98
N LYS A 12 -26.38 2.76 -10.99
CA LYS A 12 -25.37 2.46 -12.03
C LYS A 12 -23.93 2.49 -11.50
N TYR A 13 -23.65 3.33 -10.51
CA TYR A 13 -22.29 3.50 -9.96
C TYR A 13 -22.04 2.72 -8.68
N LEU A 14 -23.08 2.35 -7.93
CA LEU A 14 -22.95 1.71 -6.62
C LEU A 14 -22.27 0.33 -6.70
N VAL A 15 -22.72 -0.54 -7.59
CA VAL A 15 -22.14 -1.90 -7.73
C VAL A 15 -20.67 -1.84 -8.18
N PRO A 16 -20.30 -1.08 -9.23
CA PRO A 16 -18.89 -0.85 -9.56
C PRO A 16 -18.07 -0.27 -8.40
N PHE A 17 -18.66 0.65 -7.62
CA PHE A 17 -17.95 1.27 -6.49
C PHE A 17 -17.67 0.26 -5.38
N ILE A 18 -18.64 -0.60 -5.04
CA ILE A 18 -18.46 -1.67 -4.05
C ILE A 18 -17.40 -2.66 -4.51
N LEU A 19 -17.47 -3.13 -5.76
CA LEU A 19 -16.51 -4.08 -6.31
C LEU A 19 -15.10 -3.51 -6.29
N VAL A 20 -14.91 -2.28 -6.76
CA VAL A 20 -13.59 -1.65 -6.80
C VAL A 20 -13.11 -1.35 -5.37
N THR A 21 -14.00 -0.98 -4.45
CA THR A 21 -13.67 -0.84 -3.02
C THR A 21 -13.20 -2.17 -2.40
N SER A 22 -13.81 -3.30 -2.76
CA SER A 22 -13.37 -4.61 -2.26
C SER A 22 -11.96 -4.98 -2.71
N LEU A 23 -11.50 -4.46 -3.86
CA LEU A 23 -10.12 -4.63 -4.29
C LEU A 23 -9.15 -4.04 -3.25
N PHE A 24 -9.43 -2.82 -2.77
CA PHE A 24 -8.59 -2.13 -1.79
C PHE A 24 -8.38 -2.95 -0.53
N PHE A 25 -9.44 -3.61 -0.05
CA PHE A 25 -9.34 -4.57 1.05
C PHE A 25 -8.48 -5.79 0.68
N LEU A 26 -8.75 -6.40 -0.49
CA LEU A 26 -8.13 -7.64 -0.91
C LEU A 26 -6.60 -7.53 -1.02
N TRP A 27 -6.07 -6.53 -1.72
CA TRP A 27 -4.61 -6.38 -1.83
C TRP A 27 -3.98 -5.83 -0.55
N ALA A 28 -4.68 -5.00 0.23
CA ALA A 28 -4.20 -4.61 1.55
C ALA A 28 -3.99 -5.83 2.43
N PHE A 29 -4.94 -6.77 2.38
CA PHE A 29 -4.91 -7.96 3.19
C PHE A 29 -3.66 -8.81 2.88
N LEU A 30 -3.36 -9.13 1.63
CA LEU A 30 -2.12 -9.88 1.33
C LEU A 30 -0.86 -9.07 1.58
N HIS A 31 -0.84 -7.79 1.22
CA HIS A 31 0.34 -6.96 1.45
C HIS A 31 0.73 -6.96 2.94
N ASN A 32 -0.26 -6.88 3.83
CA ASN A 32 -0.03 -6.86 5.27
C ASN A 32 0.07 -8.27 5.91
N ILE A 33 -0.21 -9.35 5.16
CA ILE A 33 0.18 -10.71 5.55
C ILE A 33 1.66 -10.98 5.27
N ASN A 34 2.25 -10.31 4.27
CA ASN A 34 3.64 -10.58 3.87
C ASN A 34 4.66 -10.51 5.04
N PRO A 35 4.60 -9.52 5.95
CA PRO A 35 5.50 -9.48 7.11
C PRO A 35 5.34 -10.66 8.08
N ILE A 36 4.17 -11.31 8.11
CA ILE A 36 3.90 -12.53 8.91
C ILE A 36 4.46 -13.76 8.19
N LEU A 37 4.38 -13.76 6.86
CA LEU A 37 4.84 -14.84 6.02
C LEU A 37 6.38 -14.97 6.01
N ILE A 38 7.12 -13.86 6.04
CA ILE A 38 8.59 -13.88 5.99
C ILE A 38 9.24 -14.71 7.10
N PRO A 39 8.99 -14.47 8.40
CA PRO A 39 9.57 -15.27 9.47
C PRO A 39 9.11 -16.73 9.39
N HIS A 40 7.86 -16.95 8.96
CA HIS A 40 7.32 -18.29 8.73
C HIS A 40 8.09 -19.04 7.63
N LEU A 41 8.31 -18.43 6.47
CA LEU A 41 9.08 -19.03 5.37
C LEU A 41 10.55 -19.21 5.73
N LYS A 42 11.14 -18.26 6.48
CA LYS A 42 12.50 -18.39 6.99
C LYS A 42 12.67 -19.67 7.81
N LYS A 43 11.69 -19.95 8.67
CA LYS A 43 11.63 -21.17 9.48
C LYS A 43 11.38 -22.42 8.63
N ALA A 44 10.29 -22.44 7.86
CA ALA A 44 9.85 -23.60 7.10
C ALA A 44 10.84 -24.05 6.01
N CYS A 45 11.51 -23.10 5.35
CA CYS A 45 12.49 -23.36 4.29
C CYS A 45 13.95 -23.25 4.77
N ARG A 46 14.20 -23.04 6.07
CA ARG A 46 15.54 -22.85 6.67
C ARG A 46 16.38 -21.78 5.94
N LEU A 47 15.79 -20.61 5.74
CA LEU A 47 16.41 -19.53 4.98
C LEU A 47 17.43 -18.75 5.81
N THR A 48 18.43 -18.20 5.13
CA THR A 48 19.32 -17.18 5.69
C THR A 48 18.62 -15.83 5.79
N ASP A 49 19.16 -14.92 6.60
CA ASP A 49 18.65 -13.54 6.71
C ASP A 49 18.63 -12.80 5.37
N THR A 50 19.64 -13.04 4.53
CA THR A 50 19.72 -12.50 3.17
C THR A 50 18.55 -13.00 2.33
N GLN A 51 18.29 -14.31 2.32
CA GLN A 51 17.18 -14.90 1.58
C GLN A 51 15.82 -14.38 2.07
N SER A 52 15.61 -14.24 3.39
CA SER A 52 14.37 -13.65 3.90
C SER A 52 14.20 -12.18 3.51
N SER A 53 15.29 -11.40 3.44
CA SER A 53 15.24 -9.98 3.03
C SER A 53 14.94 -9.80 1.54
N PHE A 54 15.32 -10.78 0.70
CA PHE A 54 14.98 -10.80 -0.72
C PHE A 54 13.47 -10.95 -0.97
N ILE A 55 12.72 -11.52 -0.03
CA ILE A 55 11.26 -11.64 -0.14
C ILE A 55 10.60 -10.25 -0.18
N ASP A 56 10.93 -9.37 0.76
CA ASP A 56 10.40 -7.99 0.76
C ASP A 56 10.86 -7.23 -0.48
N SER A 57 12.12 -7.40 -0.87
CA SER A 57 12.70 -6.75 -2.05
C SER A 57 11.98 -7.15 -3.33
N ALA A 58 11.58 -8.42 -3.47
CA ALA A 58 10.85 -8.92 -4.63
C ALA A 58 9.47 -8.28 -4.78
N VAL A 59 8.79 -7.99 -3.68
CA VAL A 59 7.49 -7.29 -3.70
C VAL A 59 7.66 -5.86 -4.21
N TYR A 60 8.61 -5.09 -3.67
CA TYR A 60 8.89 -3.73 -4.14
C TYR A 60 9.38 -3.69 -5.59
N LEU A 61 10.17 -4.69 -6.00
CA LEU A 61 10.61 -4.84 -7.38
C LEU A 61 9.42 -5.09 -8.32
N GLY A 62 8.45 -5.92 -7.90
CA GLY A 62 7.19 -6.11 -8.61
C GLY A 62 6.45 -4.80 -8.84
N TYR A 63 6.29 -3.99 -7.79
CA TYR A 63 5.69 -2.65 -7.91
C TYR A 63 6.44 -1.74 -8.87
N CYS A 64 7.77 -1.72 -8.82
CA CYS A 64 8.58 -0.86 -9.67
C CYS A 64 8.53 -1.30 -11.14
N LEU A 65 8.75 -2.59 -11.42
CA LEU A 65 8.87 -3.11 -12.78
C LEU A 65 7.52 -3.25 -13.49
N VAL A 66 6.45 -3.58 -12.76
CA VAL A 66 5.15 -3.92 -13.35
C VAL A 66 4.22 -2.72 -13.45
N ALA A 67 4.47 -1.63 -12.72
CA ALA A 67 3.60 -0.45 -12.75
C ALA A 67 3.48 0.16 -14.16
N LEU A 68 4.58 0.28 -14.90
CA LEU A 68 4.58 0.79 -16.27
C LEU A 68 3.87 -0.17 -17.25
N PRO A 69 4.21 -1.48 -17.31
CA PRO A 69 3.43 -2.46 -18.08
C PRO A 69 1.94 -2.45 -17.76
N ALA A 70 1.56 -2.34 -16.48
CA ALA A 70 0.17 -2.29 -16.06
C ALA A 70 -0.56 -1.05 -16.60
N GLY A 71 0.10 0.11 -16.59
CA GLY A 71 -0.43 1.33 -17.19
C GLY A 71 -0.62 1.25 -18.68
N TRP A 72 0.39 0.70 -19.38
CA TRP A 72 0.33 0.50 -20.81
C TRP A 72 -0.80 -0.45 -21.18
N PHE A 73 -0.95 -1.55 -20.44
CA PHE A 73 -2.03 -2.51 -20.64
C PHE A 73 -3.39 -1.85 -20.43
N MET A 74 -3.56 -1.10 -19.34
CA MET A 74 -4.78 -0.34 -19.06
C MET A 74 -5.05 0.72 -20.13
N HIS A 75 -4.02 1.37 -20.68
CA HIS A 75 -4.15 2.32 -21.78
C HIS A 75 -4.74 1.65 -23.03
N LYS A 76 -4.21 0.48 -23.40
CA LYS A 76 -4.60 -0.24 -24.61
C LYS A 76 -5.92 -1.01 -24.48
N PHE A 77 -6.19 -1.60 -23.31
CA PHE A 77 -7.30 -2.54 -23.11
C PHE A 77 -8.37 -2.04 -22.14
N GLY A 78 -8.19 -0.86 -21.54
CA GLY A 78 -9.16 -0.23 -20.63
C GLY A 78 -9.10 -0.74 -19.18
N TYR A 79 -9.86 -0.07 -18.31
CA TYR A 79 -9.87 -0.32 -16.86
C TYR A 79 -10.34 -1.73 -16.50
N LYS A 80 -11.45 -2.21 -17.10
CA LYS A 80 -12.00 -3.53 -16.77
C LYS A 80 -10.99 -4.66 -17.00
N ASN A 81 -10.34 -4.65 -18.15
CA ASN A 81 -9.35 -5.67 -18.50
C ASN A 81 -8.11 -5.56 -17.60
N GLY A 82 -7.70 -4.34 -17.24
CA GLY A 82 -6.63 -4.11 -16.25
C GLY A 82 -6.94 -4.70 -14.87
N ILE A 83 -8.18 -4.57 -14.39
CA ILE A 83 -8.61 -5.19 -13.14
C ILE A 83 -8.61 -6.72 -13.26
N LEU A 84 -9.17 -7.27 -14.34
CA LEU A 84 -9.27 -8.72 -14.53
C LEU A 84 -7.90 -9.39 -14.61
N ILE A 85 -6.95 -8.83 -15.37
CA ILE A 85 -5.59 -9.40 -15.43
C ILE A 85 -4.89 -9.30 -14.07
N GLY A 86 -5.10 -8.20 -13.34
CA GLY A 86 -4.58 -8.05 -11.98
C GLY A 86 -5.12 -9.12 -11.05
N LEU A 87 -6.43 -9.35 -11.04
CA LEU A 87 -7.08 -10.38 -10.23
C LEU A 87 -6.65 -11.80 -10.62
N ILE A 88 -6.49 -12.08 -11.92
CA ILE A 88 -6.04 -13.39 -12.41
C ILE A 88 -4.60 -13.65 -11.95
N LEU A 89 -3.68 -12.71 -12.15
CA LEU A 89 -2.30 -12.82 -11.66
C LEU A 89 -2.28 -13.04 -10.15
N TYR A 90 -3.07 -12.25 -9.42
CA TYR A 90 -3.18 -12.35 -7.99
C TYR A 90 -3.69 -13.73 -7.54
N GLY A 91 -4.73 -14.25 -8.18
CA GLY A 91 -5.28 -15.58 -7.93
C GLY A 91 -4.29 -16.71 -8.23
N ILE A 92 -3.63 -16.66 -9.39
CA ILE A 92 -2.56 -17.62 -9.77
C ILE A 92 -1.47 -17.63 -8.71
N GLY A 93 -0.97 -16.46 -8.34
CA GLY A 93 0.06 -16.33 -7.31
C GLY A 93 -0.38 -16.93 -5.97
N THR A 94 -1.62 -16.70 -5.54
CA THR A 94 -2.14 -17.32 -4.30
C THR A 94 -2.29 -18.84 -4.38
N ILE A 95 -2.68 -19.38 -5.53
CA ILE A 95 -2.79 -20.83 -5.73
C ILE A 95 -1.39 -21.48 -5.73
N MET A 96 -0.38 -20.80 -6.29
CA MET A 96 1.01 -21.28 -6.33
C MET A 96 1.65 -21.46 -4.94
N PHE A 97 1.09 -20.86 -3.89
CA PHE A 97 1.55 -21.12 -2.51
C PHE A 97 1.34 -22.56 -2.08
N VAL A 98 0.31 -23.25 -2.59
CA VAL A 98 0.03 -24.65 -2.24
C VAL A 98 1.15 -25.59 -2.72
N PRO A 99 1.54 -25.61 -4.01
CA PRO A 99 2.68 -26.41 -4.45
C PRO A 99 4.01 -25.90 -3.90
N ALA A 100 4.18 -24.59 -3.66
CA ALA A 100 5.39 -24.05 -3.02
C ALA A 100 5.58 -24.60 -1.60
N ALA A 101 4.50 -24.64 -0.80
CA ALA A 101 4.47 -25.23 0.52
C ALA A 101 4.70 -26.75 0.49
N SER A 102 4.04 -27.46 -0.40
CA SER A 102 4.19 -28.92 -0.52
C SER A 102 5.59 -29.36 -0.94
N SER A 103 6.30 -28.54 -1.71
CA SER A 103 7.68 -28.80 -2.13
C SER A 103 8.73 -28.15 -1.22
N ARG A 104 8.30 -27.34 -0.23
CA ARG A 104 9.15 -26.46 0.60
C ARG A 104 10.17 -25.65 -0.21
N SER A 105 9.81 -25.23 -1.42
CA SER A 105 10.72 -24.58 -2.34
C SER A 105 10.68 -23.06 -2.18
N TYR A 106 11.78 -22.50 -1.64
CA TYR A 106 11.99 -21.05 -1.53
C TYR A 106 11.78 -20.32 -2.86
N THR A 107 12.34 -20.86 -3.95
CA THR A 107 12.22 -20.27 -5.28
C THR A 107 10.77 -20.24 -5.75
N PHE A 108 9.98 -21.28 -5.48
CA PHE A 108 8.56 -21.30 -5.82
C PHE A 108 7.78 -20.25 -5.03
N PHE A 109 8.05 -20.11 -3.72
CA PHE A 109 7.44 -19.04 -2.92
C PHE A 109 7.80 -17.65 -3.46
N LEU A 110 9.06 -17.43 -3.84
CA LEU A 110 9.53 -16.15 -4.36
C LEU A 110 8.85 -15.81 -5.70
N ILE A 111 8.72 -16.78 -6.61
CA ILE A 111 7.99 -16.62 -7.88
C ILE A 111 6.50 -16.32 -7.60
N ALA A 112 5.87 -17.07 -6.71
CA ALA A 112 4.46 -16.86 -6.34
C ALA A 112 4.24 -15.46 -5.77
N LEU A 113 5.12 -15.00 -4.87
CA LEU A 113 5.09 -13.65 -4.30
C LEU A 113 5.28 -12.56 -5.35
N PHE A 114 6.21 -12.75 -6.30
CA PHE A 114 6.39 -11.81 -7.40
C PHE A 114 5.14 -11.72 -8.29
N ILE A 115 4.47 -12.83 -8.56
CA ILE A 115 3.21 -12.87 -9.32
C ILE A 115 2.08 -12.16 -8.55
N ILE A 116 1.96 -12.39 -7.24
CA ILE A 116 1.00 -11.67 -6.38
C ILE A 116 1.29 -10.16 -6.41
N ALA A 117 2.55 -9.76 -6.24
CA ALA A 117 2.96 -8.36 -6.28
C ALA A 117 2.65 -7.72 -7.65
N SER A 118 2.86 -8.46 -8.74
CA SER A 118 2.49 -8.04 -10.09
C SER A 118 0.98 -7.82 -10.20
N GLY A 119 0.16 -8.76 -9.73
CA GLY A 119 -1.29 -8.63 -9.69
C GLY A 119 -1.74 -7.42 -8.86
N ALA A 120 -1.19 -7.23 -7.66
CA ALA A 120 -1.46 -6.09 -6.79
C ALA A 120 -1.10 -4.76 -7.47
N THR A 121 0.02 -4.72 -8.19
CA THR A 121 0.47 -3.55 -8.96
C THR A 121 -0.52 -3.18 -10.07
N PHE A 122 -1.07 -4.17 -10.78
CA PHE A 122 -2.16 -3.95 -11.74
C PHE A 122 -3.40 -3.39 -11.07
N LEU A 123 -3.85 -4.02 -9.97
CA LEU A 123 -5.03 -3.56 -9.25
C LEU A 123 -4.86 -2.13 -8.74
N GLU A 124 -3.69 -1.78 -8.22
CA GLU A 124 -3.41 -0.45 -7.68
C GLU A 124 -3.30 0.60 -8.79
N THR A 125 -2.67 0.26 -9.91
CA THR A 125 -2.56 1.14 -11.08
C THR A 125 -3.92 1.46 -11.70
N VAL A 126 -4.89 0.56 -11.57
CA VAL A 126 -6.19 0.66 -12.24
C VAL A 126 -7.30 1.14 -11.30
N ALA A 127 -7.38 0.61 -10.07
CA ALA A 127 -8.46 0.88 -9.13
C ALA A 127 -8.45 2.33 -8.62
N ASN A 128 -7.26 2.88 -8.32
CA ASN A 128 -7.12 4.26 -7.86
C ASN A 128 -7.71 5.26 -8.86
N PRO A 129 -7.24 5.33 -10.13
CA PRO A 129 -7.83 6.24 -11.11
C PRO A 129 -9.29 5.93 -11.44
N TYR A 130 -9.69 4.66 -11.46
CA TYR A 130 -11.08 4.30 -11.75
C TYR A 130 -12.06 4.84 -10.69
N ILE A 131 -11.77 4.72 -9.39
CA ILE A 131 -12.61 5.29 -8.33
C ILE A 131 -12.72 6.82 -8.42
N THR A 132 -11.61 7.51 -8.74
CA THR A 132 -11.64 8.97 -8.88
C THR A 132 -12.56 9.43 -10.01
N LYS A 133 -12.70 8.60 -11.05
CA LYS A 133 -13.56 8.85 -12.21
C LYS A 133 -14.99 8.31 -12.04
N LEU A 134 -15.24 7.46 -11.05
CA LEU A 134 -16.54 6.82 -10.80
C LEU A 134 -17.50 7.77 -10.05
N GLY A 135 -17.98 8.81 -10.72
CA GLY A 135 -18.92 9.81 -10.21
C GLY A 135 -18.42 11.26 -10.37
N PRO A 136 -19.03 12.23 -9.66
CA PRO A 136 -18.72 13.67 -9.81
C PRO A 136 -17.24 14.02 -9.57
N LYS A 137 -16.67 14.95 -10.34
CA LYS A 137 -15.23 15.31 -10.26
C LYS A 137 -14.87 15.97 -8.93
N GLU A 138 -15.81 16.67 -8.33
CA GLU A 138 -15.67 17.51 -7.13
C GLU A 138 -15.38 16.66 -5.88
N THR A 139 -15.88 15.43 -5.85
CA THR A 139 -15.72 14.50 -4.72
C THR A 139 -14.78 13.34 -5.04
N SER A 140 -13.96 13.46 -6.08
CA SER A 140 -13.06 12.40 -6.55
C SER A 140 -12.03 11.99 -5.48
N GLU A 141 -11.42 12.95 -4.81
CA GLU A 141 -10.47 12.70 -3.72
C GLU A 141 -11.14 12.01 -2.54
N GLN A 142 -12.35 12.44 -2.18
CA GLN A 142 -13.10 11.86 -1.07
C GLN A 142 -13.53 10.42 -1.36
N ARG A 143 -14.01 10.14 -2.58
CA ARG A 143 -14.34 8.77 -2.99
C ARG A 143 -13.14 7.83 -2.91
N LEU A 144 -11.99 8.29 -3.39
CA LEU A 144 -10.76 7.49 -3.32
C LEU A 144 -10.35 7.23 -1.87
N ASN A 145 -10.41 8.25 -1.01
CA ASN A 145 -10.12 8.11 0.41
C ASN A 145 -11.11 7.15 1.12
N PHE A 146 -12.39 7.20 0.76
CA PHE A 146 -13.38 6.26 1.29
C PHE A 146 -13.07 4.82 0.87
N ALA A 147 -12.83 4.57 -0.41
CA ALA A 147 -12.48 3.23 -0.90
C ALA A 147 -11.20 2.72 -0.24
N GLN A 148 -10.18 3.59 -0.11
CA GLN A 148 -8.94 3.28 0.58
C GLN A 148 -9.12 3.10 2.10
N SER A 149 -10.19 3.57 2.72
CA SER A 149 -10.45 3.25 4.14
C SER A 149 -10.59 1.74 4.36
N PHE A 150 -11.09 0.99 3.37
CA PHE A 150 -11.12 -0.48 3.40
C PHE A 150 -9.74 -1.14 3.21
N ASN A 151 -8.80 -0.48 2.54
CA ASN A 151 -7.39 -0.88 2.60
C ASN A 151 -6.84 -0.71 4.03
N GLY A 152 -7.25 0.33 4.76
CA GLY A 152 -6.92 0.48 6.18
C GLY A 152 -7.48 -0.65 7.05
N VAL A 153 -8.72 -1.09 6.78
CA VAL A 153 -9.32 -2.27 7.44
C VAL A 153 -8.51 -3.53 7.16
N GLY A 154 -8.16 -3.76 5.88
CA GLY A 154 -7.31 -4.88 5.48
C GLY A 154 -5.96 -4.87 6.21
N ALA A 155 -5.32 -3.71 6.33
CA ALA A 155 -4.02 -3.56 6.99
C ALA A 155 -4.04 -3.91 8.49
N VAL A 156 -5.16 -3.69 9.19
CA VAL A 156 -5.32 -4.06 10.60
C VAL A 156 -5.68 -5.53 10.76
N ILE A 157 -6.61 -6.03 9.93
CA ILE A 157 -7.14 -7.39 10.06
C ILE A 157 -6.14 -8.45 9.60
N ALA A 158 -5.38 -8.18 8.54
CA ALA A 158 -4.46 -9.15 7.94
C ALA A 158 -3.39 -9.69 8.90
N PRO A 159 -2.63 -8.85 9.63
CA PRO A 159 -1.66 -9.35 10.60
C PRO A 159 -2.34 -10.14 11.73
N LEU A 160 -3.51 -9.70 12.21
CA LEU A 160 -4.24 -10.40 13.28
C LEU A 160 -4.64 -11.81 12.86
N ILE A 161 -5.32 -11.94 11.71
CA ILE A 161 -5.72 -13.25 11.19
C ILE A 161 -4.48 -14.06 10.82
N GLY A 162 -3.53 -13.47 10.09
CA GLY A 162 -2.31 -14.12 9.64
C GLY A 162 -1.51 -14.72 10.79
N SER A 163 -1.28 -13.97 11.87
CA SER A 163 -0.57 -14.48 13.05
C SER A 163 -1.30 -15.62 13.73
N MET A 164 -2.64 -15.66 13.73
CA MET A 164 -3.41 -16.75 14.34
C MET A 164 -3.41 -18.03 13.50
N VAL A 165 -3.42 -17.90 12.17
CA VAL A 165 -3.64 -19.04 11.26
C VAL A 165 -2.37 -19.56 10.56
N ILE A 166 -1.33 -18.74 10.44
CA ILE A 166 -0.07 -19.10 9.76
C ILE A 166 1.03 -19.44 10.79
N LEU A 167 1.11 -18.72 11.90
CA LEU A 167 2.17 -18.96 12.88
C LEU A 167 1.75 -20.08 13.83
N SER A 168 2.54 -21.16 13.89
CA SER A 168 2.28 -22.27 14.81
C SER A 168 2.54 -21.93 16.28
N GLY A 169 3.29 -20.85 16.55
CA GLY A 169 3.73 -20.47 17.89
C GLY A 169 4.82 -21.37 18.48
N VAL A 170 5.26 -22.40 17.76
CA VAL A 170 6.34 -23.30 18.18
C VAL A 170 7.67 -22.69 17.73
N GLU A 171 8.60 -22.47 18.65
CA GLU A 171 9.95 -22.01 18.33
C GLU A 171 10.97 -22.99 18.89
N HIS A 172 11.84 -23.50 18.02
CA HIS A 172 12.95 -24.39 18.40
C HIS A 172 14.27 -23.64 18.25
N THR A 173 15.13 -23.82 19.25
CA THR A 173 16.52 -23.35 19.21
C THR A 173 17.32 -24.14 18.17
N PRO A 174 18.44 -23.59 17.65
CA PRO A 174 19.33 -24.31 16.74
C PRO A 174 19.78 -25.67 17.31
N GLU A 175 20.05 -25.75 18.61
CA GLU A 175 20.46 -26.97 19.31
C GLU A 175 19.32 -27.99 19.35
N GLN A 176 18.09 -27.56 19.62
CA GLN A 176 16.91 -28.44 19.59
C GLN A 176 16.66 -28.99 18.18
N LEU A 177 16.83 -28.17 17.14
CA LEU A 177 16.68 -28.62 15.74
C LEU A 177 17.76 -29.61 15.34
N GLN A 178 19.00 -29.45 15.84
CA GLN A 178 20.10 -30.38 15.59
C GLN A 178 19.93 -31.71 16.34
N ALA A 179 19.28 -31.69 17.50
CA ALA A 179 19.00 -32.88 18.29
C ALA A 179 17.83 -33.73 17.74
N MET A 180 17.03 -33.20 16.80
CA MET A 180 15.92 -33.93 16.20
C MET A 180 16.40 -34.99 15.21
N SER A 181 15.71 -36.13 15.16
CA SER A 181 15.90 -37.10 14.08
C SER A 181 15.52 -36.46 12.73
N PRO A 182 16.14 -36.89 11.61
CA PRO A 182 15.79 -36.40 10.28
C PRO A 182 14.29 -36.50 9.95
N GLU A 183 13.62 -37.55 10.44
CA GLU A 183 12.19 -37.79 10.23
C GLU A 183 11.35 -36.77 11.01
N THR A 184 11.69 -36.55 12.29
CA THR A 184 11.00 -35.60 13.17
C THR A 184 11.15 -34.17 12.64
N LEU A 185 12.37 -33.82 12.24
CA LEU A 185 12.67 -32.51 11.67
C LEU A 185 11.89 -32.29 10.36
N ASN A 186 11.85 -33.28 9.47
CA ASN A 186 11.10 -33.15 8.22
C ASN A 186 9.59 -33.02 8.46
N ALA A 187 9.01 -33.83 9.35
CA ALA A 187 7.59 -33.74 9.69
C ALA A 187 7.23 -32.37 10.28
N TYR A 188 8.08 -31.82 11.14
CA TYR A 188 7.93 -30.47 11.67
C TYR A 188 7.97 -29.40 10.58
N LEU A 189 8.98 -29.43 9.71
CA LEU A 189 9.12 -28.45 8.62
C LEU A 189 7.97 -28.56 7.59
N ASP A 190 7.46 -29.77 7.33
CA ASP A 190 6.29 -29.98 6.47
C ASP A 190 5.01 -29.45 7.10
N HIS A 191 4.85 -29.64 8.41
CA HIS A 191 3.75 -29.05 9.16
C HIS A 191 3.80 -27.52 9.10
N GLU A 192 4.97 -26.92 9.39
CA GLU A 192 5.17 -25.48 9.29
C GLU A 192 4.81 -24.98 7.89
N ALA A 193 5.46 -25.48 6.84
CA ALA A 193 5.15 -25.10 5.47
C ALA A 193 3.67 -25.33 5.11
N GLY A 194 3.02 -26.34 5.67
CA GLY A 194 1.63 -26.67 5.42
C GLY A 194 0.62 -25.64 5.93
N THR A 195 0.95 -24.89 6.98
CA THR A 195 0.03 -23.92 7.62
C THR A 195 -0.48 -22.84 6.65
N VAL A 196 0.32 -22.42 5.67
CA VAL A 196 -0.09 -21.38 4.70
C VAL A 196 -1.09 -21.87 3.65
N LYS A 197 -1.24 -23.19 3.47
CA LYS A 197 -2.05 -23.76 2.38
C LYS A 197 -3.51 -23.36 2.50
N LEU A 198 -4.12 -23.58 3.67
CA LEU A 198 -5.55 -23.27 3.88
C LEU A 198 -5.85 -21.76 3.78
N PRO A 199 -5.11 -20.86 4.47
CA PRO A 199 -5.32 -19.42 4.32
C PRO A 199 -5.23 -18.95 2.87
N TYR A 200 -4.23 -19.40 2.10
CA TYR A 200 -4.07 -18.98 0.72
C TYR A 200 -5.12 -19.57 -0.23
N MET A 201 -5.62 -20.78 0.03
CA MET A 201 -6.79 -21.32 -0.71
C MET A 201 -8.05 -20.52 -0.46
N ILE A 202 -8.29 -20.08 0.78
CA ILE A 202 -9.44 -19.21 1.11
C ILE A 202 -9.31 -17.87 0.36
N ILE A 203 -8.12 -17.28 0.34
CA ILE A 203 -7.86 -16.03 -0.38
C ILE A 203 -8.08 -16.24 -1.89
N ALA A 204 -7.57 -17.33 -2.46
CA ALA A 204 -7.80 -17.67 -3.86
C ALA A 204 -9.30 -17.79 -4.20
N ALA A 205 -10.09 -18.41 -3.33
CA ALA A 205 -11.54 -18.51 -3.51
C ALA A 205 -12.23 -17.13 -3.46
N VAL A 206 -11.84 -16.26 -2.53
CA VAL A 206 -12.35 -14.88 -2.46
C VAL A 206 -11.97 -14.08 -3.71
N VAL A 207 -10.71 -14.17 -4.16
CA VAL A 207 -10.23 -13.54 -5.39
C VAL A 207 -11.06 -14.02 -6.59
N LEU A 208 -11.35 -15.31 -6.68
CA LEU A 208 -12.17 -15.89 -7.75
C LEU A 208 -13.59 -15.31 -7.73
N VAL A 209 -14.25 -15.23 -6.57
CA VAL A 209 -15.58 -14.63 -6.44
C VAL A 209 -15.57 -13.16 -6.89
N VAL A 210 -14.57 -12.38 -6.47
CA VAL A 210 -14.42 -10.98 -6.89
C VAL A 210 -14.16 -10.89 -8.39
N THR A 211 -13.34 -11.78 -8.97
CA THR A 211 -13.06 -11.86 -10.40
C THR A 211 -14.32 -12.13 -11.21
N ILE A 212 -15.13 -13.10 -10.79
CA ILE A 212 -16.44 -13.38 -11.40
C ILE A 212 -17.34 -12.15 -11.30
N GLY A 213 -17.37 -11.48 -10.15
CA GLY A 213 -18.12 -10.23 -9.95
C GLY A 213 -17.75 -9.14 -10.96
N PHE A 214 -16.46 -8.93 -11.22
CA PHE A 214 -15.99 -7.99 -12.25
C PHE A 214 -16.27 -8.47 -13.67
N PHE A 215 -16.20 -9.78 -13.91
CA PHE A 215 -16.48 -10.35 -15.22
C PHE A 215 -17.94 -10.10 -15.63
N VAL A 216 -18.90 -10.40 -14.74
CA VAL A 216 -20.35 -10.24 -15.01
C VAL A 216 -20.81 -8.79 -14.96
N THR A 217 -20.14 -7.94 -14.17
CA THR A 217 -20.53 -6.54 -14.04
C THR A 217 -20.08 -5.73 -15.27
N LYS A 218 -21.01 -4.97 -15.85
CA LYS A 218 -20.68 -3.97 -16.86
C LYS A 218 -20.19 -2.71 -16.15
N LEU A 219 -18.88 -2.51 -16.17
CA LEU A 219 -18.27 -1.29 -15.67
C LEU A 219 -18.60 -0.13 -16.63
N PRO A 220 -19.10 1.01 -16.13
CA PRO A 220 -19.30 2.20 -16.97
C PRO A 220 -17.99 2.56 -17.69
N GLU A 221 -18.06 2.70 -19.01
CA GLU A 221 -16.97 3.29 -19.77
C GLU A 221 -16.92 4.78 -19.43
N ILE A 222 -15.82 5.19 -18.81
CA ILE A 222 -15.64 6.58 -18.42
C ILE A 222 -15.12 7.29 -19.67
N SER A 223 -16.05 7.95 -20.39
CA SER A 223 -15.75 8.72 -21.58
C SER A 223 -14.62 9.71 -21.33
N GLU A 224 -13.62 9.69 -22.21
CA GLU A 224 -12.38 10.46 -22.15
C GLU A 224 -12.56 11.89 -22.69
N ALA A 225 -13.80 12.29 -23.00
CA ALA A 225 -14.19 13.51 -23.72
C ALA A 225 -14.02 14.83 -22.93
N ASP A 226 -13.57 14.78 -21.68
CA ASP A 226 -13.43 15.96 -20.81
C ASP A 226 -12.01 16.56 -20.79
N ALA A 227 -11.11 16.13 -21.66
CA ALA A 227 -9.79 16.74 -21.79
C ALA A 227 -9.90 18.07 -22.56
N GLU A 228 -9.75 19.19 -21.86
CA GLU A 228 -9.46 20.49 -22.49
C GLU A 228 -8.06 20.40 -23.13
N GLY A 229 -8.01 20.04 -24.42
CA GLY A 229 -6.78 19.89 -25.19
C GLY A 229 -6.64 18.48 -25.73
N GLY A 230 -7.07 18.28 -26.98
CA GLY A 230 -6.98 17.02 -27.72
C GLY A 230 -5.54 16.58 -27.95
N HIS A 231 -4.97 15.86 -26.98
CA HIS A 231 -3.72 15.15 -27.14
C HIS A 231 -3.98 13.65 -27.13
N THR A 232 -4.12 13.09 -28.34
CA THR A 232 -4.01 11.66 -28.64
C THR A 232 -2.53 11.21 -28.56
N GLY A 233 -1.87 11.50 -27.44
CA GLY A 233 -0.47 11.14 -27.22
C GLY A 233 -0.39 9.71 -26.71
N GLY A 234 0.36 8.85 -27.41
CA GLY A 234 0.62 7.48 -26.96
C GLY A 234 1.25 7.42 -25.56
N PHE A 235 1.34 6.21 -24.99
CA PHE A 235 1.92 5.95 -23.67
C PHE A 235 3.35 6.53 -23.54
N SER A 236 3.46 7.75 -22.99
CA SER A 236 4.70 8.53 -22.94
C SER A 236 4.87 9.28 -21.61
N PHE A 237 6.11 9.39 -21.17
CA PHE A 237 6.51 10.22 -20.03
C PHE A 237 6.24 11.72 -20.23
N THR A 238 5.75 12.14 -21.39
CA THR A 238 5.28 13.51 -21.67
C THR A 238 4.24 13.98 -20.65
N VAL A 239 3.50 13.08 -19.99
CA VAL A 239 2.59 13.40 -18.87
C VAL A 239 3.28 14.16 -17.74
N LEU A 240 4.60 14.00 -17.55
CA LEU A 240 5.39 14.76 -16.58
C LEU A 240 5.51 16.24 -16.96
N ARG A 241 5.07 16.70 -18.13
CA ARG A 241 4.94 18.15 -18.40
C ARG A 241 4.01 18.82 -17.39
N HIS A 242 2.97 18.11 -16.97
CA HIS A 242 2.03 18.55 -15.96
C HIS A 242 2.73 18.69 -14.62
N SER A 243 2.84 19.93 -14.14
CA SER A 243 3.55 20.21 -12.89
C SER A 243 2.96 19.44 -11.70
N HIS A 244 1.64 19.29 -11.66
CA HIS A 244 0.96 18.60 -10.56
C HIS A 244 1.22 17.09 -10.55
N VAL A 245 1.37 16.46 -11.72
CA VAL A 245 1.77 15.04 -11.84
C VAL A 245 3.18 14.83 -11.33
N ARG A 246 4.16 15.63 -11.80
CA ARG A 246 5.55 15.55 -11.32
C ARG A 246 5.64 15.65 -9.81
N TRP A 247 4.99 16.66 -9.24
CA TRP A 247 5.01 16.85 -7.80
C TRP A 247 4.26 15.76 -7.05
N ALA A 248 3.22 15.14 -7.63
CA ALA A 248 2.54 14.02 -7.01
C ALA A 248 3.41 12.75 -6.99
N VAL A 249 4.14 12.46 -8.07
CA VAL A 249 5.11 11.34 -8.11
C VAL A 249 6.20 11.53 -7.06
N ILE A 250 6.78 12.74 -6.98
CA ILE A 250 7.77 13.09 -5.96
C ILE A 250 7.15 12.96 -4.56
N ALA A 251 5.97 13.53 -4.33
CA ALA A 251 5.33 13.50 -3.02
C ALA A 251 4.97 12.08 -2.57
N LEU A 252 4.52 11.20 -3.46
CA LEU A 252 4.27 9.79 -3.12
C LEU A 252 5.56 9.05 -2.77
N PHE A 253 6.64 9.26 -3.55
CA PHE A 253 7.94 8.64 -3.25
C PHE A 253 8.42 9.00 -1.84
N PHE A 254 8.37 10.28 -1.47
CA PHE A 254 8.75 10.73 -0.13
C PHE A 254 7.72 10.31 0.95
N TYR A 255 6.42 10.32 0.65
CA TYR A 255 5.38 9.79 1.55
C TYR A 255 5.66 8.33 1.94
N MET A 256 6.09 7.50 0.99
CA MET A 256 6.48 6.12 1.31
C MET A 256 7.65 6.04 2.29
N GLY A 257 8.54 7.02 2.27
CA GLY A 257 9.60 7.14 3.28
C GLY A 257 9.09 7.47 4.67
N VAL A 258 7.97 8.21 4.79
CA VAL A 258 7.30 8.42 6.08
C VAL A 258 6.68 7.11 6.57
N GLN A 259 5.89 6.46 5.72
CA GLN A 259 5.16 5.25 6.08
C GLN A 259 6.09 4.08 6.42
N ALA A 260 6.99 3.73 5.50
CA ALA A 260 7.92 2.63 5.69
C ALA A 260 8.97 2.96 6.75
N GLY A 261 9.50 4.20 6.75
CA GLY A 261 10.51 4.62 7.72
C GLY A 261 10.00 4.52 9.16
N ILE A 262 8.82 5.05 9.44
CA ILE A 262 8.22 4.98 10.78
C ILE A 262 7.90 3.52 11.15
N GLY A 263 7.27 2.76 10.24
CA GLY A 263 6.90 1.36 10.50
C GLY A 263 8.10 0.45 10.78
N SER A 264 9.20 0.62 10.03
CA SER A 264 10.41 -0.22 10.16
C SER A 264 11.28 0.11 11.39
N PHE A 265 11.10 1.29 12.00
CA PHE A 265 11.95 1.73 13.12
C PHE A 265 11.23 1.81 14.45
N ILE A 266 9.89 1.82 14.50
CA ILE A 266 9.12 2.07 15.74
C ILE A 266 9.44 1.11 16.89
N VAL A 267 9.63 -0.19 16.63
CA VAL A 267 9.96 -1.17 17.68
C VAL A 267 11.34 -0.87 18.28
N ARG A 268 12.35 -0.66 17.42
CA ARG A 268 13.71 -0.31 17.83
C ARG A 268 13.76 1.05 18.52
N PHE A 269 13.04 2.03 18.00
CA PHE A 269 12.87 3.35 18.58
C PHE A 269 12.29 3.26 20.00
N SER A 270 11.20 2.50 20.18
CA SER A 270 10.52 2.34 21.47
C SER A 270 11.43 1.73 22.54
N LYS A 271 12.24 0.74 22.16
CA LYS A 271 13.28 0.16 23.03
C LYS A 271 14.35 1.19 23.37
N TYR A 272 14.82 1.95 22.38
CA TYR A 272 15.89 2.95 22.55
C TYR A 272 15.49 4.12 23.45
N VAL A 273 14.31 4.74 23.22
CA VAL A 273 13.91 5.96 23.94
C VAL A 273 13.23 5.71 25.28
N ALA A 274 12.65 4.52 25.47
CA ALA A 274 11.76 4.25 26.59
C ALA A 274 11.99 2.88 27.26
N GLY A 275 12.93 2.08 26.77
CA GLY A 275 13.18 0.73 27.29
C GLY A 275 12.00 -0.23 27.10
N ILE A 276 11.05 0.08 26.22
CA ILE A 276 9.87 -0.76 26.01
C ILE A 276 10.31 -2.07 25.34
N PRO A 277 9.94 -3.24 25.90
CA PRO A 277 10.24 -4.52 25.29
C PRO A 277 9.66 -4.64 23.88
N GLU A 278 10.35 -5.35 23.00
CA GLU A 278 9.99 -5.44 21.57
C GLU A 278 8.57 -5.99 21.34
N LYS A 279 8.16 -6.99 22.12
CA LYS A 279 6.81 -7.56 22.08
C LYS A 279 5.75 -6.52 22.45
N GLU A 280 5.98 -5.76 23.51
CA GLU A 280 5.07 -4.69 23.95
C GLU A 280 5.00 -3.58 22.88
N ALA A 281 6.14 -3.15 22.35
CA ALA A 281 6.20 -2.14 21.29
C ALA A 281 5.45 -2.59 20.02
N GLY A 282 5.57 -3.87 19.64
CA GLY A 282 4.83 -4.45 18.52
C GLY A 282 3.31 -4.46 18.74
N VAL A 283 2.86 -4.83 19.94
CA VAL A 283 1.43 -4.80 20.31
C VAL A 283 0.89 -3.36 20.28
N LEU A 284 1.62 -2.40 20.85
CA LEU A 284 1.25 -0.99 20.82
C LEU A 284 1.20 -0.45 19.38
N TRP A 285 2.15 -0.84 18.53
CA TRP A 285 2.13 -0.49 17.11
C TRP A 285 0.87 -1.02 16.41
N GLY A 286 0.51 -2.27 16.62
CA GLY A 286 -0.70 -2.86 16.03
C GLY A 286 -1.98 -2.16 16.49
N ILE A 287 -2.13 -1.95 17.80
CA ILE A 287 -3.37 -1.41 18.37
C ILE A 287 -3.49 0.10 18.14
N ILE A 288 -2.47 0.87 18.53
CA ILE A 288 -2.53 2.33 18.53
C ILE A 288 -2.26 2.86 17.13
N ALA A 289 -1.13 2.47 16.53
CA ALA A 289 -0.70 3.04 15.26
C ALA A 289 -1.51 2.49 14.08
N MET A 290 -1.64 1.17 13.92
CA MET A 290 -2.41 0.62 12.80
C MET A 290 -3.92 0.78 13.00
N GLY A 291 -4.43 0.60 14.22
CA GLY A 291 -5.80 0.99 14.56
C GLY A 291 -6.06 2.47 14.31
N GLY A 292 -5.14 3.34 14.72
CA GLY A 292 -5.17 4.77 14.45
C GLY A 292 -5.12 5.11 12.96
N PHE A 293 -4.32 4.39 12.15
CA PHE A 293 -4.28 4.53 10.69
C PHE A 293 -5.65 4.23 10.07
N MET A 294 -6.29 3.13 10.46
CA MET A 294 -7.64 2.77 10.00
C MET A 294 -8.66 3.84 10.40
N VAL A 295 -8.73 4.21 11.68
CA VAL A 295 -9.65 5.24 12.17
C VAL A 295 -9.38 6.58 11.49
N GLY A 296 -8.12 6.95 11.31
CA GLY A 296 -7.67 8.15 10.63
C GLY A 296 -8.14 8.23 9.18
N ARG A 297 -8.20 7.09 8.45
CA ARG A 297 -8.77 7.06 7.09
C ARG A 297 -10.25 7.40 7.07
N PHE A 298 -11.05 6.76 7.93
CA PHE A 298 -12.49 7.03 8.01
C PHE A 298 -12.77 8.46 8.50
N ALA A 299 -12.09 8.89 9.56
CA ALA A 299 -12.21 10.23 10.12
C ALA A 299 -11.77 11.30 9.11
N GLY A 300 -10.61 11.12 8.46
CA GLY A 300 -10.11 12.02 7.44
C GLY A 300 -11.03 12.11 6.21
N THR A 301 -11.55 10.97 5.74
CA THR A 301 -12.56 10.93 4.66
C THR A 301 -13.83 11.70 5.03
N TYR A 302 -14.28 11.58 6.29
CA TYR A 302 -15.42 12.33 6.79
C TYR A 302 -15.12 13.83 6.86
N LEU A 303 -13.94 14.22 7.35
CA LEU A 303 -13.49 15.62 7.41
C LEU A 303 -13.40 16.28 6.03
N MET A 304 -13.18 15.51 4.95
CA MET A 304 -13.21 16.03 3.57
C MET A 304 -14.58 16.56 3.15
N LYS A 305 -15.66 16.28 3.89
CA LYS A 305 -16.97 16.95 3.70
C LYS A 305 -16.92 18.43 4.06
N PHE A 306 -16.03 18.83 4.98
CA PHE A 306 -15.95 20.18 5.53
C PHE A 306 -14.68 20.92 5.08
N LEU A 307 -13.62 20.18 4.75
CA LEU A 307 -12.32 20.73 4.35
C LEU A 307 -11.92 20.24 2.97
N LYS A 308 -11.35 21.16 2.16
CA LYS A 308 -10.77 20.78 0.86
C LYS A 308 -9.66 19.73 1.08
N PRO A 309 -9.58 18.65 0.28
CA PRO A 309 -8.61 17.57 0.45
C PRO A 309 -7.16 18.05 0.55
N ALA A 310 -6.73 18.99 -0.30
CA ALA A 310 -5.38 19.55 -0.26
C ALA A 310 -5.08 20.33 1.03
N ARG A 311 -6.09 21.01 1.61
CA ARG A 311 -5.95 21.71 2.90
C ARG A 311 -5.84 20.72 4.05
N LEU A 312 -6.67 19.69 4.05
CA LEU A 312 -6.60 18.62 5.06
C LEU A 312 -5.25 17.89 5.00
N LEU A 313 -4.76 17.60 3.80
CA LEU A 313 -3.43 17.04 3.57
C LEU A 313 -2.32 17.92 4.17
N ALA A 314 -2.37 19.23 3.96
CA ALA A 314 -1.39 20.16 4.52
C ALA A 314 -1.44 20.20 6.06
N ILE A 315 -2.64 20.27 6.65
CA ILE A 315 -2.83 20.25 8.11
C ILE A 315 -2.24 18.97 8.69
N TYR A 316 -2.58 17.82 8.11
CA TYR A 316 -2.09 16.52 8.58
C TYR A 316 -0.57 16.37 8.42
N ALA A 317 0.01 16.90 7.34
CA ALA A 317 1.47 16.93 7.17
C ALA A 317 2.16 17.75 8.27
N VAL A 318 1.63 18.94 8.60
CA VAL A 318 2.16 19.77 9.70
C VAL A 318 2.03 19.05 11.04
N ILE A 319 0.89 18.41 11.33
CA ILE A 319 0.71 17.66 12.57
C ILE A 319 1.73 16.51 12.66
N CYS A 320 1.91 15.73 11.59
CA CYS A 320 2.94 14.70 11.55
C CYS A 320 4.34 15.27 11.82
N MET A 321 4.69 16.42 11.25
CA MET A 321 5.99 17.05 11.46
C MET A 321 6.18 17.42 12.93
N VAL A 322 5.18 18.03 13.57
CA VAL A 322 5.21 18.39 14.99
C VAL A 322 5.39 17.13 15.85
N LEU A 323 4.64 16.06 15.57
CA LEU A 323 4.76 14.79 16.30
C LEU A 323 6.14 14.16 16.16
N VAL A 324 6.72 14.18 14.96
CA VAL A 324 8.09 13.69 14.71
C VAL A 324 9.12 14.56 15.45
N ILE A 325 8.96 15.88 15.45
CA ILE A 325 9.83 16.79 16.22
C ILE A 325 9.76 16.49 17.71
N ILE A 326 8.55 16.31 18.27
CA ILE A 326 8.38 15.93 19.69
C ILE A 326 9.10 14.62 19.98
N ALA A 327 8.95 13.61 19.12
CA ALA A 327 9.60 12.32 19.30
C ALA A 327 11.13 12.38 19.22
N MET A 328 11.67 13.29 18.42
CA MET A 328 13.11 13.53 18.33
C MET A 328 13.65 14.33 19.52
N ALA A 329 12.84 15.22 20.10
CA ALA A 329 13.23 16.12 21.18
C ALA A 329 12.96 15.56 22.60
N THR A 330 12.18 14.48 22.72
CA THR A 330 11.77 13.91 24.00
C THR A 330 12.20 12.44 24.14
N SER A 331 12.04 11.87 25.33
CA SER A 331 12.30 10.45 25.62
C SER A 331 11.13 9.83 26.38
N GLY A 332 11.19 8.53 26.63
CA GLY A 332 10.14 7.79 27.31
C GLY A 332 8.89 7.62 26.46
N ARG A 333 7.76 7.35 27.13
CA ARG A 333 6.47 7.04 26.47
C ARG A 333 5.92 8.19 25.62
N ILE A 334 6.26 9.45 25.95
CA ILE A 334 5.84 10.62 25.18
C ILE A 334 6.38 10.55 23.75
N ALA A 335 7.67 10.24 23.59
CA ALA A 335 8.29 10.11 22.29
C ALA A 335 7.67 8.97 21.48
N VAL A 336 7.41 7.83 22.14
CA VAL A 336 6.79 6.65 21.52
C VAL A 336 5.37 6.94 21.04
N TYR A 337 4.51 7.46 21.91
CA TYR A 337 3.12 7.75 21.55
C TYR A 337 3.00 8.87 20.50
N SER A 338 3.94 9.81 20.48
CA SER A 338 3.99 10.84 19.44
C SER A 338 4.18 10.21 18.06
N ILE A 339 5.11 9.26 17.91
CA ILE A 339 5.28 8.52 16.65
C ILE A 339 4.09 7.60 16.37
N MET A 340 3.53 6.94 17.36
CA MET A 340 2.36 6.05 17.17
C MET A 340 1.10 6.80 16.74
N ALA A 341 1.01 8.11 17.00
CA ALA A 341 -0.08 8.95 16.51
C ALA A 341 0.09 9.37 15.04
N VAL A 342 1.31 9.37 14.50
CA VAL A 342 1.60 9.80 13.11
C VAL A 342 0.80 9.01 12.05
N PRO A 343 0.64 7.67 12.15
CA PRO A 343 -0.21 6.89 11.25
C PRO A 343 -1.65 7.35 11.11
N PHE A 344 -2.26 7.89 12.18
CA PHE A 344 -3.60 8.47 12.08
C PHE A 344 -3.64 9.61 11.05
N PHE A 345 -2.62 10.47 11.04
CA PHE A 345 -2.57 11.66 10.19
C PHE A 345 -1.97 11.37 8.80
N TYR A 346 -0.99 10.48 8.64
CA TYR A 346 -0.55 10.16 7.27
C TYR A 346 -1.55 9.28 6.50
N SER A 347 -2.57 8.74 7.18
CA SER A 347 -3.55 7.79 6.65
C SER A 347 -4.20 8.18 5.32
N ILE A 348 -4.50 9.48 5.14
CA ILE A 348 -5.13 10.03 3.93
C ILE A 348 -4.13 10.54 2.88
N MET A 349 -2.83 10.57 3.19
CA MET A 349 -1.85 11.26 2.35
C MET A 349 -1.72 10.57 0.99
N PHE A 350 -1.53 9.25 0.97
CA PHE A 350 -1.45 8.47 -0.28
C PHE A 350 -2.65 8.70 -1.19
N PRO A 351 -3.91 8.39 -0.80
CA PRO A 351 -5.06 8.57 -1.69
C PRO A 351 -5.30 10.03 -2.09
N THR A 352 -5.02 10.98 -1.20
CA THR A 352 -5.21 12.40 -1.51
C THR A 352 -4.18 12.90 -2.51
N ILE A 353 -2.90 12.55 -2.33
CA ILE A 353 -1.83 12.89 -3.28
C ILE A 353 -2.11 12.22 -4.63
N PHE A 354 -2.53 10.96 -4.64
CA PHE A 354 -2.85 10.23 -5.86
C PHE A 354 -3.98 10.92 -6.64
N ALA A 355 -5.13 11.16 -5.99
CA ALA A 355 -6.28 11.78 -6.65
C ALA A 355 -6.00 13.20 -7.14
N LEU A 356 -5.29 14.02 -6.35
CA LEU A 356 -4.86 15.35 -6.77
C LEU A 356 -3.84 15.30 -7.93
N GLY A 357 -2.98 14.28 -7.93
CA GLY A 357 -1.94 14.08 -8.94
C GLY A 357 -2.48 13.71 -10.31
N ILE A 358 -3.62 13.02 -10.39
CA ILE A 358 -4.22 12.60 -11.67
C ILE A 358 -5.39 13.48 -12.13
N LYS A 359 -5.67 14.56 -11.42
CA LYS A 359 -6.85 15.39 -11.63
C LYS A 359 -6.77 16.14 -12.96
N GLY A 360 -7.80 16.00 -13.80
CA GLY A 360 -7.91 16.72 -15.07
C GLY A 360 -7.04 16.17 -16.21
N LEU A 361 -6.51 14.95 -16.10
CA LEU A 361 -5.61 14.39 -17.10
C LEU A 361 -6.26 13.61 -18.25
N GLY A 362 -7.57 13.36 -18.22
CA GLY A 362 -8.24 12.55 -19.26
C GLY A 362 -7.61 11.17 -19.44
N GLU A 363 -7.13 10.87 -20.65
CA GLU A 363 -6.41 9.63 -21.00
C GLU A 363 -5.06 9.48 -20.27
N GLU A 364 -4.32 10.59 -20.11
CA GLU A 364 -2.98 10.59 -19.51
C GLU A 364 -3.01 10.16 -18.02
N SER A 365 -4.19 10.14 -17.38
CA SER A 365 -4.37 9.60 -16.04
C SER A 365 -3.89 8.16 -15.90
N LYS A 366 -3.95 7.37 -16.99
CA LYS A 366 -3.54 5.97 -17.00
C LYS A 366 -2.03 5.81 -16.77
N ILE A 367 -1.22 6.58 -17.52
CA ILE A 367 0.23 6.58 -17.36
C ILE A 367 0.67 7.33 -16.10
N ALA A 368 0.01 8.43 -15.74
CA ALA A 368 0.29 9.11 -14.48
C ALA A 368 0.10 8.18 -13.28
N SER A 369 -0.98 7.38 -13.27
CA SER A 369 -1.24 6.39 -12.23
C SER A 369 -0.12 5.36 -12.10
N SER A 370 0.43 4.87 -13.22
CA SER A 370 1.59 3.99 -13.19
C SER A 370 2.83 4.63 -12.58
N LEU A 371 3.12 5.89 -12.91
CA LEU A 371 4.26 6.59 -12.33
C LEU A 371 4.08 6.82 -10.82
N LEU A 372 2.84 7.09 -10.40
CA LEU A 372 2.47 7.24 -9.00
C LEU A 372 2.61 5.91 -8.24
N VAL A 373 2.21 4.78 -8.82
CA VAL A 373 2.40 3.44 -8.23
C VAL A 373 3.87 3.04 -8.22
N MET A 374 4.63 3.37 -9.26
CA MET A 374 6.08 3.12 -9.28
C MET A 374 6.81 3.86 -8.15
N ALA A 375 6.31 5.03 -7.73
CA ALA A 375 6.83 5.78 -6.60
C ALA A 375 6.76 5.03 -5.24
N ILE A 376 5.99 3.93 -5.16
CA ILE A 376 5.92 3.05 -3.98
C ILE A 376 7.31 2.53 -3.58
N VAL A 377 8.23 2.41 -4.54
CA VAL A 377 9.63 2.00 -4.33
C VAL A 377 10.37 2.85 -3.30
N GLY A 378 9.92 4.08 -3.02
CA GLY A 378 10.46 4.90 -1.93
C GLY A 378 10.42 4.19 -0.57
N GLY A 379 9.47 3.28 -0.36
CA GLY A 379 9.35 2.47 0.86
C GLY A 379 10.53 1.52 1.07
N GLY A 380 11.23 1.10 0.01
CA GLY A 380 12.47 0.34 0.10
C GLY A 380 13.73 1.20 0.24
N VAL A 381 13.67 2.47 -0.15
CA VAL A 381 14.84 3.38 -0.18
C VAL A 381 15.05 4.07 1.16
N PHE A 382 14.01 4.71 1.71
CA PHE A 382 14.17 5.56 2.89
C PHE A 382 14.49 4.82 4.20
N PRO A 383 13.97 3.60 4.47
CA PRO A 383 14.40 2.84 5.65
C PRO A 383 15.90 2.51 5.64
N LEU A 384 16.50 2.31 4.46
CA LEU A 384 17.95 2.10 4.35
C LEU A 384 18.72 3.37 4.72
N ILE A 385 18.25 4.53 4.25
CA ILE A 385 18.83 5.84 4.62
C ILE A 385 18.70 6.07 6.14
N MET A 386 17.55 5.76 6.73
CA MET A 386 17.35 5.82 8.18
C MET A 386 18.31 4.89 8.94
N GLY A 387 18.50 3.65 8.44
CA GLY A 387 19.45 2.69 9.03
C GLY A 387 20.87 3.24 9.03
N TYR A 388 21.33 3.74 7.88
CA TYR A 388 22.64 4.35 7.75
C TYR A 388 22.85 5.52 8.71
N ILE A 389 21.87 6.43 8.83
CA ILE A 389 21.96 7.57 9.77
C ILE A 389 21.96 7.08 11.22
N SER A 390 21.13 6.09 11.56
CA SER A 390 21.09 5.49 12.89
C SER A 390 22.45 4.90 13.26
N ASP A 391 23.07 4.13 12.36
CA ASP A 391 24.35 3.47 12.60
C ASP A 391 25.51 4.48 12.71
N LYS A 392 25.51 5.53 11.88
CA LYS A 392 26.55 6.57 11.91
C LYS A 392 26.45 7.52 13.09
N SER A 393 25.23 7.85 13.52
CA SER A 393 25.00 8.76 14.64
C SER A 393 24.96 8.07 15.99
N GLY A 394 24.78 6.74 16.03
CA GLY A 394 24.54 5.98 17.25
C GLY A 394 23.17 6.26 17.88
N SER A 395 22.27 6.97 17.18
CA SER A 395 20.95 7.36 17.70
C SER A 395 19.84 7.07 16.71
N ILE A 396 18.92 6.20 17.12
CA ILE A 396 17.70 5.91 16.36
C ILE A 396 16.82 7.15 16.29
N GLN A 397 16.84 8.03 17.30
CA GLN A 397 16.05 9.29 17.26
C GLN A 397 16.51 10.20 16.13
N THR A 398 17.81 10.34 15.91
CA THR A 398 18.36 11.16 14.82
C THR A 398 17.91 10.67 13.45
N ALA A 399 17.73 9.35 13.26
CA ALA A 399 17.23 8.78 12.01
C ALA A 399 15.82 9.28 11.61
N TYR A 400 15.01 9.73 12.58
CA TYR A 400 13.68 10.31 12.31
C TYR A 400 13.74 11.68 11.60
N ILE A 401 14.93 12.25 11.38
CA ILE A 401 15.10 13.38 10.46
C ILE A 401 14.64 13.04 9.04
N VAL A 402 14.78 11.78 8.62
CA VAL A 402 14.38 11.33 7.28
C VAL A 402 12.87 11.48 7.05
N PRO A 403 11.97 10.86 7.86
CA PRO A 403 10.54 11.09 7.71
C PRO A 403 10.14 12.56 7.89
N MET A 404 10.86 13.34 8.71
CA MET A 404 10.64 14.79 8.81
C MET A 404 10.89 15.49 7.45
N LEU A 405 12.02 15.23 6.79
CA LEU A 405 12.34 15.78 5.47
C LEU A 405 11.34 15.32 4.40
N CYS A 406 10.89 14.08 4.47
CA CYS A 406 9.83 13.58 3.59
C CYS A 406 8.52 14.35 3.76
N LEU A 407 8.13 14.67 5.01
CA LEU A 407 6.92 15.43 5.29
C LEU A 407 6.98 16.86 4.76
N PHE A 408 8.16 17.50 4.69
CA PHE A 408 8.30 18.81 4.04
C PHE A 408 7.94 18.75 2.55
N VAL A 409 8.34 17.69 1.85
CA VAL A 409 8.00 17.48 0.43
C VAL A 409 6.50 17.26 0.25
N VAL A 410 5.89 16.45 1.12
CA VAL A 410 4.43 16.23 1.12
C VAL A 410 3.67 17.53 1.40
N LEU A 411 4.14 18.32 2.38
CA LEU A 411 3.55 19.62 2.70
C LEU A 411 3.65 20.60 1.53
N TYR A 412 4.81 20.67 0.87
CA TYR A 412 4.98 21.49 -0.32
C TYR A 412 3.99 21.10 -1.43
N PHE A 413 3.80 19.80 -1.67
CA PHE A 413 2.79 19.33 -2.61
C PHE A 413 1.37 19.78 -2.22
N ALA A 414 1.02 19.62 -0.95
CA ALA A 414 -0.28 20.00 -0.41
C ALA A 414 -0.57 21.51 -0.53
N LEU A 415 0.44 22.37 -0.40
CA LEU A 415 0.29 23.83 -0.48
C LEU A 415 0.35 24.37 -1.92
N LYS A 416 1.27 23.85 -2.73
CA LYS A 416 1.57 24.39 -4.07
C LYS A 416 1.64 23.34 -5.17
N GLY A 417 2.22 22.16 -4.90
CA GLY A 417 2.49 21.16 -5.94
C GLY A 417 1.24 20.58 -6.60
N HIS A 418 0.12 20.48 -5.90
CA HIS A 418 -1.15 19.94 -6.44
C HIS A 418 -1.87 20.88 -7.42
N LYS A 419 -1.45 22.15 -7.55
CA LYS A 419 -2.16 23.13 -8.37
C LYS A 419 -1.93 22.84 -9.86
N ILE A 420 -3.03 22.66 -10.60
CA ILE A 420 -3.00 22.53 -12.06
C ILE A 420 -2.56 23.87 -12.64
N ARG A 421 -1.47 23.86 -13.41
CA ARG A 421 -1.00 25.02 -14.18
C ARG A 421 -1.23 24.74 -15.65
N PRO A 422 -1.67 25.72 -16.44
CA PRO A 422 -1.78 25.55 -17.89
C PRO A 422 -0.42 25.15 -18.45
N VAL A 423 -0.41 24.08 -19.25
CA VAL A 423 0.79 23.67 -19.98
C VAL A 423 0.95 24.65 -21.12
N THR A 424 1.86 25.62 -20.98
CA THR A 424 2.25 26.46 -22.12
C THR A 424 2.92 25.56 -23.15
N SER A 425 2.26 25.36 -24.29
CA SER A 425 2.87 24.74 -25.47
C SER A 425 4.14 25.52 -25.81
N LYS A 426 5.31 24.93 -25.55
CA LYS A 426 6.53 25.38 -26.21
C LYS A 426 6.48 24.77 -27.61
N ASN A 427 6.23 25.64 -28.59
CA ASN A 427 6.39 25.35 -30.01
C ASN A 427 7.79 24.84 -30.33
#